data_AF-A0A924TWD8-F1
#
_entry.id   AF-A0A924TWD8-F1
#
_cell.length_a   1.000
_cell.length_b   1.000
_cell.length_c   1.000
_cell.angle_alpha   90.00
_cell.angle_beta   90.00
_cell.angle_gamma   90.00
#
_symmetry.space_group_name_H-M   'P 1'
#
loop_
_entity.id
_entity.type
_entity.pdbx_description
1 polymer ?
#
loop_
_entity_poly.entity_id
_entity_poly.type
_entity_poly.pdbx_seq_one_letter_code
_entity_poly.pdbx_strand_id
1 'polypeptide(L)' 'VNVHEVTDLPQITLDQIRHFFEHYKDLEPGKWVKVIGWGDAAEARKLILEAIERAKAKG' A
#
# COMPACT_ATOMS: atom_id res chain seq x y z
N VAL A 1 6.48 8.66 -19.03
CA VAL A 1 6.73 7.38 -18.34
C VAL A 1 5.50 6.51 -18.53
N ASN A 2 5.66 5.23 -18.83
CA ASN A 2 4.57 4.27 -19.00
C ASN A 2 4.68 3.27 -17.84
N VAL A 3 3.72 3.28 -16.91
CA VAL A 3 3.76 2.49 -15.67
C VAL A 3 2.52 1.60 -15.64
N HIS A 4 2.73 0.29 -15.64
CA HIS A 4 1.65 -0.71 -15.57
C HIS A 4 1.77 -1.58 -14.32
N GLU A 5 2.99 -1.87 -13.88
CA GLU A 5 3.29 -2.68 -12.70
C GLU A 5 4.12 -1.93 -11.66
N VAL A 6 4.09 -2.42 -10.42
CA VAL A 6 4.87 -1.84 -9.30
C VAL A 6 6.38 -1.84 -9.59
N THR A 7 6.85 -2.83 -10.35
CA THR A 7 8.26 -2.97 -10.75
C THR A 7 8.68 -1.99 -11.83
N ASP A 8 7.75 -1.28 -12.47
CA ASP A 8 8.07 -0.22 -13.44
C ASP A 8 8.45 1.10 -12.73
N LEU A 9 8.19 1.20 -11.42
CA LEU A 9 8.60 2.34 -10.61
C LEU A 9 10.11 2.27 -10.31
N PRO A 10 10.81 3.41 -10.29
CA PRO A 10 12.18 3.46 -9.79
C PRO A 10 12.24 2.89 -8.36
N GLN A 11 13.23 2.04 -8.09
CA GLN A 11 13.38 1.39 -6.78
C GLN A 11 13.41 2.41 -5.63
N ILE A 12 14.05 3.57 -5.82
CA ILE A 12 14.10 4.65 -4.83
C ILE A 12 12.70 5.15 -4.42
N THR A 13 11.73 5.14 -5.34
CA THR A 13 10.34 5.52 -5.04
C THR A 13 9.69 4.50 -4.11
N LEU A 14 9.89 3.21 -4.36
CA LEU A 14 9.40 2.14 -3.49
C LEU A 14 10.06 2.21 -2.10
N ASP A 15 11.36 2.46 -2.06
CA ASP A 15 12.11 2.56 -0.80
C ASP A 15 11.66 3.78 0.03
N GLN A 16 11.43 4.93 -0.61
CA GLN A 16 10.92 6.13 0.06
C GLN A 16 9.53 5.92 0.65
N ILE A 17 8.60 5.30 -0.09
CA ILE A 17 7.25 5.02 0.42
C ILE A 17 7.31 4.02 1.58
N ARG A 18 8.13 2.97 1.46
CA ARG A 18 8.33 1.99 2.54
C ARG A 18 8.86 2.67 3.80
N HIS A 19 9.96 3.42 3.68
CA HIS A 19 10.59 4.12 4.79
C HIS A 19 9.61 5.07 5.49
N PHE A 20 8.81 5.81 4.72
CA PHE A 20 7.80 6.68 5.30
C PHE A 20 6.82 5.90 6.20
N PHE A 21 6.23 4.80 5.72
CA PHE A 21 5.26 4.04 6.50
C PHE A 21 5.87 3.27 7.67
N GLU A 22 7.14 2.88 7.58
CA GLU A 22 7.86 2.26 8.70
C GLU A 22 8.10 3.23 9.86
N HIS A 23 8.30 4.52 9.56
CA HIS A 23 8.76 5.50 10.55
C HIS A 23 7.77 6.60 10.95
N TYR A 24 6.71 6.87 10.17
CA TYR A 24 5.84 8.04 10.41
C TYR A 24 5.12 8.05 11.77
N LYS A 25 5.11 6.90 12.47
CA LYS A 25 4.47 6.71 13.78
C LYS A 25 5.45 6.52 14.94
N ASP A 26 6.76 6.66 14.71
CA ASP A 26 7.78 6.34 15.73
C ASP A 26 7.62 7.13 17.03
N LEU A 27 7.02 8.31 16.97
CA LEU A 27 6.78 9.19 18.12
C LEU A 27 5.33 9.15 18.64
N GLU A 28 4.51 8.21 18.18
CA GLU A 28 3.13 8.02 18.62
C GLU A 28 3.04 6.81 19.59
N PRO A 29 2.99 7.03 20.92
CA PRO A 29 3.01 5.94 21.89
C PRO A 29 1.91 4.90 21.63
N GLY A 30 2.30 3.63 21.56
CA GLY A 30 1.39 2.51 21.35
C GLY A 30 0.98 2.28 19.88
N LYS A 31 1.48 3.08 18.93
CA LYS A 31 1.25 2.87 17.50
C LYS A 31 2.51 2.37 16.82
N TRP A 32 2.33 1.44 15.89
CA TRP A 32 3.40 0.89 15.06
C TRP A 32 2.81 0.46 13.72
N VAL A 33 3.69 0.25 12.74
CA VAL A 33 3.36 -0.33 11.44
C VAL A 33 4.37 -1.41 11.13
N LYS A 34 3.90 -2.47 10.47
CA LYS A 34 4.75 -3.49 9.86
C LYS A 34 4.43 -3.56 8.38
N VAL A 35 5.39 -3.21 7.55
CA VAL A 35 5.28 -3.39 6.11
C VAL A 35 5.49 -4.88 5.80
N ILE A 36 4.53 -5.48 5.08
CA ILE A 36 4.59 -6.91 4.70
C ILE A 36 5.18 -7.13 3.30
N GLY A 37 5.09 -6.12 2.44
CA GLY A 37 5.58 -6.20 1.07
C GLY A 37 4.78 -5.31 0.11
N TRP A 38 5.12 -5.41 -1.16
CA TRP A 38 4.41 -4.78 -2.28
C TRP A 38 3.59 -5.84 -3.01
N GLY A 39 2.31 -5.59 -3.23
CA GLY A 39 1.46 -6.40 -4.12
C GLY A 39 1.57 -5.92 -5.57
N ASP A 40 1.13 -6.76 -6.50
CA ASP A 40 1.07 -6.42 -7.93
C ASP A 40 -0.19 -5.59 -8.29
N ALA A 41 -0.28 -5.15 -9.54
CA ALA A 41 -1.43 -4.35 -9.99
C ALA A 41 -2.76 -5.14 -9.98
N ALA A 42 -2.72 -6.47 -10.12
CA ALA A 42 -3.92 -7.30 -10.10
C ALA A 42 -4.48 -7.46 -8.68
N GLU A 43 -3.61 -7.70 -7.70
CA GLU A 43 -3.95 -7.73 -6.28
C GLU A 43 -4.54 -6.39 -5.84
N ALA A 44 -3.92 -5.27 -6.22
CA ALA A 44 -4.45 -3.94 -5.93
C ALA A 44 -5.87 -3.76 -6.49
N ARG A 45 -6.11 -4.12 -7.76
CA ARG A 45 -7.46 -4.07 -8.38
C ARG A 45 -8.48 -4.93 -7.62
N LYS A 46 -8.08 -6.14 -7.23
CA LYS A 46 -8.93 -7.05 -6.45
C LYS A 46 -9.32 -6.41 -5.11
N LEU A 47 -8.37 -5.87 -4.36
CA LEU A 47 -8.62 -5.24 -3.06
C LEU A 47 -9.56 -4.03 -3.17
N ILE A 48 -9.47 -3.25 -4.25
CA ILE A 48 -10.40 -2.13 -4.53
C ILE A 48 -11.83 -2.64 -4.71
N LEU A 49 -12.03 -3.66 -5.55
CA LEU A 49 -13.35 -4.25 -5.78
C LEU A 49 -13.94 -4.84 -4.50
N GLU A 50 -13.14 -5.59 -3.73
CA GLU A 50 -13.59 -6.14 -2.46
C GLU A 50 -13.97 -5.04 -1.44
N ALA A 51 -13.25 -3.92 -1.43
CA ALA A 51 -13.60 -2.79 -0.56
C ALA A 51 -14.94 -2.16 -0.96
N ILE A 52 -15.22 -2.03 -2.25
CA ILE A 52 -16.50 -1.55 -2.78
C ILE A 52 -17.65 -2.49 -2.35
N GLU A 53 -17.48 -3.80 -2.52
CA GLU A 53 -18.51 -4.77 -2.14
C GLU A 53 -18.75 -4.80 -0.63
N ARG A 54 -17.68 -4.73 0.19
CA ARG A 54 -17.81 -4.59 1.65
C ARG A 54 -18.55 -3.32 2.07
N ALA A 55 -18.36 -2.22 1.35
CA ALA A 55 -19.04 -0.96 1.64
C ALA A 55 -20.55 -1.06 1.30
N LYS A 56 -20.90 -1.68 0.17
CA LYS A 56 -22.31 -1.91 -0.22
C LYS A 56 -23.05 -2.78 0.78
N ALA A 57 -22.42 -3.85 1.27
CA ALA A 57 -23.03 -4.78 2.23
C ALA A 57 -23.23 -4.19 3.64
N LYS A 58 -22.66 -3.01 3.93
CA LYS A 58 -22.85 -2.30 5.21
C LYS A 58 -24.02 -1.31 5.18
N GLY A 59 -24.61 -1.04 4.02
CA GLY A 59 -25.85 -0.26 3.86
C GLY A 59 -27.07 -1.17 3.79
#